data_AF-A0A2A7A4Y0-F1
#
_entry.id   AF-A0A2A7A4Y0-F1
#
_cell.length_a   1.000
_cell.length_b   1.000
_cell.length_c   1.000
_cell.angle_alpha   90.00
_cell.angle_beta   90.00
_cell.angle_gamma   90.00
#
_symmetry.space_group_name_H-M   'P 1'
#
loop_
_entity.id
_entity.type
_entity.pdbx_description
1 polymer ?
#
loop_
_entity_poly.entity_id
_entity_poly.type
_entity_poly.pdbx_seq_one_letter_code
_entity_poly.pdbx_strand_id
1 'polypeptide(L)'
;MNIQKFISTYKCRLCGKTFQSVGTPNINNAYAEVFDIAMYHSGVRKGLNEVRSPSLFGIHHCDDGSVGLADLQGMKKVGGSDG
;
A
#
# COMPACT_ATOMS: atom_id res chain seq x y z
N MET A 1 15.82 -18.68 7.21
CA MET A 1 14.44 -18.46 7.70
C MET A 1 13.81 -17.39 6.82
N ASN A 2 12.91 -17.74 5.89
CA ASN A 2 12.25 -16.74 5.04
C ASN A 2 11.23 -16.00 5.91
N ILE A 3 11.56 -14.78 6.32
CA ILE A 3 10.66 -13.94 7.11
C ILE A 3 9.50 -13.53 6.20
N GLN A 4 8.29 -13.96 6.55
CA GLN A 4 7.06 -13.49 5.93
C GLN A 4 6.93 -11.99 6.16
N LYS A 5 6.62 -11.24 5.11
CA LYS A 5 6.37 -9.80 5.14
C LYS A 5 5.11 -9.46 4.36
N PHE A 6 4.48 -8.36 4.74
CA PHE A 6 3.34 -7.77 4.05
C PHE A 6 3.82 -6.43 3.50
N ILE A 7 3.83 -6.27 2.17
CA ILE A 7 4.37 -5.09 1.50
C ILE A 7 3.24 -4.34 0.81
N SER A 8 3.17 -3.04 1.08
CA SER A 8 2.26 -2.11 0.42
C SER A 8 2.40 -2.19 -1.09
N THR A 9 1.26 -2.32 -1.77
CA THR A 9 1.19 -2.40 -3.23
C THR A 9 0.36 -1.23 -3.73
N TYR A 10 0.92 -0.47 -4.67
CA TYR A 10 0.29 0.69 -5.28
C TYR A 10 -0.01 0.41 -6.76
N LYS A 11 -1.00 1.11 -7.32
CA LYS A 11 -1.26 1.15 -8.75
C LYS A 11 -1.28 2.59 -9.24
N CYS A 12 -0.43 2.91 -10.21
CA CYS A 12 -0.43 4.20 -10.87
C CYS A 12 -1.76 4.42 -11.61
N ARG A 13 -2.43 5.55 -11.34
CA ARG A 13 -3.67 5.95 -12.04
C ARG A 13 -3.42 6.29 -13.51
N LEU A 14 -2.20 6.75 -13.82
CA LEU A 14 -1.84 7.24 -15.15
C LEU A 14 -1.49 6.08 -16.10
N CYS A 15 -0.43 5.33 -15.77
CA CYS A 15 0.05 4.24 -16.65
C CYS A 15 -0.46 2.85 -16.25
N GLY A 16 -1.19 2.72 -15.13
CA GLY A 16 -1.76 1.44 -14.67
C GLY A 16 -0.77 0.48 -14.01
N LYS A 17 0.54 0.77 -14.00
CA LYS A 17 1.56 -0.10 -13.41
C LYS A 17 1.39 -0.25 -11.90
N THR A 18 1.68 -1.45 -11.42
CA THR A 18 1.74 -1.75 -9.98
C THR A 18 3.18 -1.78 -9.49
N PHE A 19 3.40 -1.31 -8.27
CA PHE A 19 4.70 -1.34 -7.62
C PHE A 19 4.58 -1.49 -6.10
N GLN A 20 5.67 -1.92 -5.47
CA GLN A 20 5.76 -2.16 -4.05
C GLN A 20 6.58 -1.06 -3.35
N SER A 21 6.28 -0.78 -2.09
CA SER A 21 7.01 0.21 -1.28
C SER A 21 7.33 -0.35 0.11
N VAL A 22 6.89 0.33 1.18
CA VAL A 22 7.11 -0.06 2.59
C VAL A 22 6.33 -1.32 2.96
N GLY A 23 6.81 -2.03 3.98
CA GLY A 23 6.16 -3.25 4.45
C GLY A 23 6.47 -3.57 5.91
N THR A 24 5.68 -4.49 6.46
CA THR A 24 5.70 -4.91 7.86
C THR A 24 5.77 -6.45 7.96
N PRO A 25 6.49 -7.04 8.92
CA PRO A 25 6.41 -8.47 9.19
C PRO A 25 5.16 -8.86 10.00
N ASN A 26 4.42 -7.89 10.55
CA ASN A 26 3.26 -8.13 11.42
C ASN A 26 1.94 -8.01 10.63
N ILE A 27 1.18 -9.11 10.57
CA ILE A 27 -0.11 -9.17 9.86
C ILE A 27 -1.16 -8.22 10.44
N ASN A 28 -1.17 -8.00 11.76
CA ASN A 28 -2.13 -7.10 12.40
C ASN A 28 -1.90 -5.65 11.97
N ASN A 29 -0.63 -5.25 11.77
CA ASN A 29 -0.31 -3.93 11.23
C ASN A 29 -0.80 -3.81 9.78
N ALA A 30 -0.56 -4.84 8.95
CA ALA A 30 -1.04 -4.85 7.57
C ALA A 30 -2.59 -4.75 7.48
N TYR A 31 -3.32 -5.43 8.37
CA TYR A 31 -4.78 -5.30 8.44
C TYR A 31 -5.22 -3.91 8.88
N ALA A 32 -4.61 -3.36 9.94
CA ALA A 32 -4.95 -2.03 10.44
C ALA A 32 -4.76 -0.96 9.36
N GLU A 33 -3.67 -1.04 8.59
CA GLU A 33 -3.36 -0.12 7.49
C GLU A 33 -4.42 -0.15 6.39
N VAL A 34 -4.80 -1.35 5.90
CA VAL A 34 -5.83 -1.48 4.86
C VAL A 34 -7.21 -1.05 5.38
N PHE A 35 -7.55 -1.42 6.62
CA PHE A 35 -8.84 -1.09 7.21
C PHE A 35 -9.02 0.41 7.40
N ASP A 36 -8.02 1.10 7.95
CA ASP A 36 -8.14 2.54 8.19
C ASP A 36 -8.25 3.34 6.90
N ILE A 37 -7.55 2.92 5.84
CA ILE A 37 -7.68 3.52 4.50
C ILE A 37 -9.08 3.28 3.93
N ALA A 38 -9.64 2.07 4.08
CA ALA A 38 -11.00 1.79 3.66
C ALA A 38 -12.02 2.66 4.41
N MET A 39 -11.82 2.88 5.71
CA MET A 39 -12.68 3.75 6.52
C MET A 39 -12.56 5.23 6.16
N TYR A 40 -11.38 5.67 5.72
CA TYR A 40 -11.19 7.02 5.20
C TYR A 40 -11.92 7.23 3.87
N HIS A 41 -11.77 6.29 2.92
CA HIS A 41 -12.46 6.34 1.63
C HIS A 41 -13.99 6.23 1.75
N SER A 42 -14.51 5.51 2.75
CA SER A 42 -15.94 5.43 2.99
C SER A 42 -16.54 6.70 3.63
N GLY A 43 -15.70 7.66 4.03
CA GLY A 43 -16.13 8.87 4.74
C GLY A 43 -16.49 8.63 6.22
N VAL A 44 -16.36 7.39 6.72
CA VAL A 44 -16.58 7.05 8.13
C VAL A 44 -15.52 7.70 9.01
N ARG A 45 -14.26 7.71 8.57
CA ARG A 45 -13.19 8.50 9.20
C ARG A 45 -13.02 9.82 8.46
N LYS A 46 -13.25 10.94 9.17
CA LYS A 46 -13.11 12.31 8.63
C LYS A 46 -11.67 12.81 8.52
N GLY A 47 -10.71 12.06 9.02
CA GLY A 47 -9.29 12.41 8.96
C GLY A 47 -8.41 11.20 9.22
N LEU A 48 -7.23 11.20 8.57
CA LEU A 48 -6.13 10.32 8.95
C LEU A 48 -5.35 11.06 10.04
N ASN A 49 -5.60 10.69 11.29
CA ASN A 49 -4.75 11.15 12.38
C ASN A 49 -3.39 10.48 12.19
N GLU A 50 -2.39 11.30 11.87
CA GLU A 50 -0.97 11.00 11.69
C GLU A 50 -0.50 10.65 10.26
N VAL A 51 0.71 11.11 9.94
CA VAL A 51 1.47 10.68 8.76
C VAL A 51 1.76 9.19 8.92
N ARG A 52 0.99 8.34 8.24
CA ARG A 52 1.13 6.89 8.30
C ARG A 52 1.86 6.33 7.08
N SER A 53 2.64 5.29 7.33
CA SER A 53 3.23 4.42 6.32
C SER A 53 2.49 3.08 6.35
N PRO A 54 2.00 2.57 5.21
CA PRO A 54 2.00 3.20 3.89
C PRO A 54 1.08 4.42 3.80
N SER A 55 1.50 5.40 2.99
CA SER A 55 0.65 6.54 2.63
C SER A 55 -0.49 6.08 1.73
N LEU A 56 -1.61 6.79 1.76
CA LEU A 56 -2.75 6.51 0.88
C LEU A 56 -2.37 6.60 -0.61
N PHE A 57 -1.49 7.56 -0.92
CA PHE A 57 -1.01 7.83 -2.26
C PHE A 57 0.51 7.67 -2.34
N GLY A 58 0.98 7.17 -3.47
CA GLY A 58 2.39 7.13 -3.86
C GLY A 58 2.63 7.97 -5.12
N ILE A 59 3.89 8.37 -5.33
CA ILE A 59 4.36 8.97 -6.58
C ILE A 59 4.98 7.88 -7.45
N HIS A 60 4.61 7.82 -8.71
CA HIS A 60 5.14 6.88 -9.69
C HIS A 60 5.79 7.61 -10.86
N HIS A 61 7.04 7.28 -11.17
CA HIS A 61 7.69 7.70 -12.41
C HIS A 61 7.37 6.66 -13.48
N CYS A 62 6.56 7.04 -14.46
CA CYS A 62 6.19 6.21 -15.59
C CYS A 62 7.39 6.03 -16.54
N ASP A 63 7.40 4.94 -17.32
CA ASP A 63 8.48 4.63 -18.26
C ASP A 63 8.65 5.65 -19.38
N ASP A 64 7.57 6.35 -19.74
CA ASP A 64 7.57 7.44 -20.73
C ASP A 64 8.10 8.77 -20.17
N GLY A 65 8.54 8.78 -18.91
CA GLY A 65 9.01 9.97 -18.21
C GLY A 65 7.92 10.78 -17.52
N SER A 66 6.63 10.40 -17.65
CA SER A 66 5.53 11.06 -16.96
C SER A 66 5.57 10.77 -15.44
N VAL A 67 4.97 11.66 -14.63
CA VAL A 67 4.82 11.46 -13.18
C VAL A 67 3.35 11.26 -12.83
N GLY A 68 3.01 10.07 -12.33
CA GLY A 68 1.66 9.67 -11.99
C GLY A 68 1.41 9.60 -10.48
N LEU A 69 0.16 9.86 -10.09
CA LEU A 69 -0.36 9.54 -8.78
C LEU A 69 -0.71 8.05 -8.72
N ALA A 70 -0.35 7.37 -7.64
CA ALA A 70 -0.66 5.96 -7.43
C ALA A 70 -1.47 5.75 -6.16
N ASP A 71 -2.46 4.87 -6.22
CA ASP A 71 -3.30 4.53 -5.08
C ASP A 71 -2.82 3.25 -4.40
N LEU A 72 -2.84 3.23 -3.06
CA LEU A 72 -2.67 1.99 -2.33
C LEU A 72 -3.79 1.01 -2.73
N GLN A 73 -3.38 -0.18 -3.17
CA GLN A 73 -4.27 -1.30 -3.50
C GLN A 73 -4.43 -2.27 -2.33
N GLY A 74 -3.45 -2.30 -1.42
CA GLY A 74 -3.45 -3.13 -0.22
C GLY A 74 -2.05 -3.59 0.17
N MET A 75 -1.99 -4.62 1.00
CA MET A 75 -0.74 -5.21 1.52
C MET A 75 -0.56 -6.62 0.97
N LYS A 76 0.48 -6.85 0.17
CA LYS A 76 0.78 -8.14 -0.45
C LYS A 76 1.69 -8.98 0.45
N LYS A 77 1.29 -10.20 0.78
CA LYS A 77 2.16 -11.19 1.44
C LYS A 77 3.31 -11.56 0.50
N VAL A 78 4.55 -11.47 1.00
CA VAL A 78 5.77 -11.90 0.32
C VAL A 78 6.63 -12.71 1.29
N GLY A 79 7.26 -13.77 0.79
CA GLY A 79 7.99 -14.70 1.64
C GLY A 79 7.09 -15.55 2.55
N GLY A 80 7.66 -16.63 3.06
CA GLY A 80 6.90 -17.77 3.58
C GLY A 80 6.51 -18.67 2.40
N SER A 81 7.08 -19.86 2.35
CA SER A 81 6.60 -20.92 1.46
C SER A 81 5.14 -21.21 1.83
N ASP A 82 4.24 -21.02 0.88
CA ASP A 82 2.94 -21.66 0.91
C ASP A 82 3.22 -23.16 0.71
N GLY A 83 2.93 -23.94 1.75
CA GLY A 83 2.57 -25.35 1.55
C GLY A 83 1.15 -25.40 1.05
#